data_AF-A0A965N9M7-F1
#
_entry.id   AF-A0A965N9M7-F1
#
_cell.length_a   1.000
_cell.length_b   1.000
_cell.length_c   1.000
_cell.angle_alpha   90.00
_cell.angle_beta   90.00
_cell.angle_gamma   90.00
#
_symmetry.space_group_name_H-M   'P 1'
#
loop_
_entity.id
_entity.type
_entity.pdbx_description
1 polymer ?
#
loop_
_entity_poly.entity_id
_entity_poly.type
_entity_poly.pdbx_seq_one_letter_code
_entity_poly.pdbx_strand_id
1 'polypeptide(L)'
;SDNPRLMNTYGEVFTANLAEVENPSALLKLSGPEGSNLDVYRKINKVNDWFKPWDAHVLALDLSSRYAWRVKLSNGITIDLGRELDERDSKQIQLSVERLLQTWPQVEQKWGQRVDSVDLRYANGYAIQVGKKL
;
A
#
# COMPACT_ATOMS: atom_id res chain seq x y z
N SER A 1 19.59 7.37 16.87
CA SER A 1 20.13 6.00 16.94
C SER A 1 19.31 5.15 15.99
N ASP A 2 19.85 4.80 14.83
CA ASP A 2 19.13 4.06 13.78
C ASP A 2 19.16 2.55 14.07
N ASN A 3 18.65 2.16 15.23
CA ASN A 3 18.38 0.75 15.45
C ASN A 3 17.14 0.37 14.63
N PRO A 4 17.19 -0.72 13.85
CA PRO A 4 16.03 -1.18 13.10
C PRO A 4 14.89 -1.49 14.07
N ARG A 5 13.72 -0.95 13.74
CA ARG A 5 12.49 -1.14 14.50
C ARG A 5 11.60 -2.13 13.77
N LEU A 6 11.04 -3.08 14.50
CA LEU A 6 10.03 -4.01 14.02
C LEU A 6 8.69 -3.69 14.64
N MET A 7 7.61 -4.09 13.96
CA MET A 7 6.25 -3.96 14.46
C MET A 7 5.60 -5.34 14.52
N ASN A 8 4.99 -5.68 15.65
CA ASN A 8 4.24 -6.93 15.79
C ASN A 8 2.80 -6.79 15.22
N THR A 9 2.04 -7.88 15.26
CA THR A 9 0.64 -7.93 14.78
C THR A 9 -0.37 -7.22 15.69
N TYR A 10 0.08 -6.56 16.75
CA TYR A 10 -0.73 -5.66 17.58
C TYR A 10 -0.46 -4.18 17.26
N GLY A 11 0.49 -3.89 16.36
CA GLY A 11 0.90 -2.52 16.02
C GLY A 11 1.94 -1.94 16.99
N GLU A 12 2.53 -2.77 17.85
CA GLU A 12 3.53 -2.34 18.83
C GLU A 12 4.92 -2.39 18.21
N VAL A 13 5.69 -1.34 18.43
CA VAL A 13 7.04 -1.19 17.87
C VAL A 13 8.08 -1.58 18.91
N PHE A 14 9.01 -2.44 18.51
CA PHE A 14 10.12 -2.89 19.34
C PHE A 14 11.46 -2.82 18.60
N THR A 15 12.54 -2.74 19.35
CA THR A 15 13.90 -2.82 18.80
C THR A 15 14.31 -4.29 18.75
N ALA A 16 14.82 -4.74 17.61
CA ALA A 16 15.31 -6.10 17.43
C ALA A 16 16.63 -6.11 16.67
N ASN A 17 17.44 -7.14 16.89
CA ASN A 17 18.61 -7.39 16.09
C ASN A 17 18.18 -8.04 14.76
N LEU A 18 18.25 -7.31 13.65
CA LEU A 18 17.87 -7.86 12.35
C LEU A 18 18.71 -9.07 11.92
N ALA A 19 19.92 -9.24 12.47
CA ALA A 19 20.76 -10.41 12.19
C ALA A 19 20.17 -11.73 12.70
N GLU A 20 19.19 -11.68 13.61
CA GLU A 20 18.47 -12.84 14.15
C GLU A 20 17.18 -13.16 13.37
N VAL A 21 16.80 -12.32 12.41
CA VAL A 21 15.61 -12.57 11.59
C VAL A 21 15.94 -13.63 10.54
N GLU A 22 15.29 -14.80 10.64
CA GLU A 22 15.50 -15.93 9.72
C GLU A 22 15.21 -15.59 8.26
N ASN A 23 14.19 -14.77 8.01
CA ASN A 23 13.83 -14.33 6.66
C ASN A 23 13.54 -12.81 6.62
N PRO A 24 14.59 -11.97 6.54
CA PRO A 24 14.42 -10.52 6.49
C PRO A 24 13.65 -10.05 5.26
N SER A 25 13.68 -10.82 4.17
CA SER A 25 12.96 -10.49 2.93
C SER A 25 11.45 -10.67 3.02
N ALA A 26 10.96 -11.43 4.01
CA ALA A 26 9.53 -11.60 4.28
C ALA A 26 8.94 -10.46 5.11
N LEU A 27 9.77 -9.55 5.66
CA LEU A 27 9.29 -8.43 6.46
C LEU A 27 8.67 -7.34 5.59
N LEU A 28 7.52 -6.83 6.02
CA LEU A 28 6.89 -5.65 5.42
C LEU A 28 7.71 -4.40 5.72
N LYS A 29 7.87 -3.55 4.71
CA LYS A 29 8.48 -2.22 4.89
C LYS A 29 7.41 -1.20 5.23
N LEU A 30 7.44 -0.67 6.44
CA LEU A 30 6.39 0.19 6.97
C LEU A 30 6.98 1.54 7.39
N SER A 31 6.29 2.62 7.06
CA SER A 31 6.67 3.98 7.44
C SER A 31 5.45 4.83 7.77
N GLY A 32 5.63 5.78 8.69
CA GLY A 32 4.58 6.64 9.20
C GLY A 32 5.13 7.73 10.13
N PRO A 33 4.38 8.82 10.37
CA PRO A 33 4.69 9.77 11.43
C PRO A 33 4.65 9.09 12.80
N GLU A 34 5.31 9.71 13.79
CA GLU A 34 5.26 9.22 15.17
C GLU A 34 3.81 9.10 15.67
N GLY A 35 3.50 8.00 16.35
CA GLY A 35 2.16 7.72 16.85
C GLY A 35 1.21 7.03 15.86
N SER A 36 1.56 6.87 14.58
CA SER A 36 0.65 6.28 13.58
C SER A 36 0.76 4.76 13.41
N ASN A 37 1.48 4.06 14.28
CA ASN A 37 1.79 2.63 14.11
C ASN A 37 0.52 1.78 13.96
N LEU A 38 -0.47 2.03 14.81
CA LEU A 38 -1.73 1.30 14.79
C LEU A 38 -2.55 1.57 13.52
N ASP A 39 -2.52 2.79 13.01
CA ASP A 39 -3.21 3.15 11.76
C ASP A 39 -2.55 2.48 10.56
N VAL A 40 -1.21 2.47 10.52
CA VAL A 40 -0.43 1.72 9.51
C VAL A 40 -0.78 0.24 9.57
N TYR A 41 -0.79 -0.36 10.76
CA TYR A 41 -1.16 -1.77 10.94
C TYR A 41 -2.58 -2.08 10.44
N ARG A 42 -3.57 -1.29 10.86
CA ARG A 42 -4.97 -1.45 10.42
C ARG A 42 -5.12 -1.30 8.90
N LYS A 43 -4.35 -0.39 8.30
CA LYS A 43 -4.41 -0.15 6.86
C LYS A 43 -3.84 -1.34 6.07
N ILE A 44 -2.83 -2.05 6.56
CA ILE A 44 -2.31 -3.27 5.91
C ILE A 44 -3.43 -4.28 5.67
N ASN A 45 -4.21 -4.60 6.71
CA ASN A 45 -5.31 -5.56 6.61
C ASN A 45 -6.36 -5.11 5.60
N LYS A 46 -6.74 -3.83 5.64
CA LYS A 46 -7.72 -3.25 4.71
C LYS A 46 -7.24 -3.29 3.26
N VAL A 47 -5.96 -3.01 3.01
CA VAL A 47 -5.39 -3.08 1.66
C VAL A 47 -5.31 -4.53 1.17
N ASN A 48 -4.86 -5.47 2.01
CA ASN A 48 -4.86 -6.90 1.66
C ASN A 48 -6.27 -7.37 1.30
N ASP A 49 -7.30 -6.98 2.06
CA ASP A 49 -8.68 -7.32 1.75
C ASP A 49 -9.15 -6.76 0.41
N TRP A 50 -8.85 -5.49 0.12
CA TRP A 50 -9.18 -4.86 -1.15
C TRP A 50 -8.56 -5.57 -2.35
N PHE A 51 -7.30 -5.99 -2.26
CA PHE A 51 -6.55 -6.54 -3.39
C PHE A 51 -6.50 -8.08 -3.43
N LYS A 52 -7.31 -8.77 -2.61
CA LYS A 52 -7.58 -10.22 -2.75
C LYS A 52 -7.93 -10.64 -4.19
N PRO A 53 -8.76 -9.91 -4.96
CA PRO A 53 -9.07 -10.30 -6.35
C PRO A 53 -7.86 -10.33 -7.30
N TRP A 54 -6.76 -9.68 -6.92
CA TRP A 54 -5.51 -9.68 -7.69
C TRP A 54 -4.51 -10.74 -7.20
N ASP A 55 -4.88 -11.55 -6.20
CA ASP A 55 -3.96 -12.42 -5.47
C ASP A 55 -2.70 -11.68 -4.99
N ALA A 56 -2.90 -10.42 -4.58
CA ALA A 56 -1.83 -9.50 -4.22
C ALA A 56 -1.93 -9.07 -2.76
N HIS A 57 -0.78 -8.97 -2.10
CA HIS A 57 -0.66 -8.53 -0.72
C HIS A 57 0.35 -7.38 -0.59
N VAL A 58 0.26 -6.63 0.51
CA VAL A 58 1.18 -5.54 0.82
C VAL A 58 2.60 -6.07 1.00
N LEU A 59 3.58 -5.42 0.37
CA LEU A 59 5.03 -5.56 0.65
C LEU A 59 5.61 -4.32 1.32
N ALA A 60 5.06 -3.14 1.01
CA ALA A 60 5.42 -1.91 1.69
C ALA A 60 4.21 -0.98 1.81
N LEU A 61 4.12 -0.25 2.92
CA LEU A 61 3.08 0.74 3.16
C LEU A 61 3.69 1.98 3.82
N ASP A 62 3.49 3.12 3.17
CA ASP A 62 3.95 4.43 3.64
C ASP A 62 2.76 5.33 3.97
N LEU A 63 2.74 5.86 5.18
CA LEU A 63 1.93 7.01 5.57
C LEU A 63 2.83 8.25 5.62
N SER A 64 2.68 9.13 4.64
CA SER A 64 3.46 10.37 4.65
C SER A 64 3.05 11.29 5.80
N SER A 65 3.91 12.26 6.14
CA SER A 65 3.60 13.32 7.11
C SER A 65 2.41 14.21 6.74
N ARG A 66 1.93 14.13 5.49
CA ARG A 66 0.71 14.81 5.01
C ARG A 66 -0.51 13.87 4.98
N TYR A 67 -0.43 12.73 5.66
CA TYR A 67 -1.45 11.69 5.74
C TYR A 67 -1.85 11.09 4.39
N ALA A 68 -0.95 11.08 3.42
CA ALA A 68 -1.14 10.37 2.16
C ALA A 68 -0.55 8.97 2.22
N TRP A 69 -1.35 7.99 1.78
CA TRP A 69 -0.99 6.58 1.71
C TRP A 69 -0.42 6.19 0.36
N ARG A 70 0.68 5.44 0.38
CA ARG A 70 1.25 4.74 -0.78
C ARG A 70 1.53 3.29 -0.40
N VAL A 71 1.14 2.36 -1.27
CA VAL A 71 1.36 0.93 -1.05
C VAL A 71 2.08 0.28 -2.22
N LYS A 72 3.00 -0.64 -1.91
CA LYS A 72 3.62 -1.55 -2.88
C LYS A 72 3.00 -2.93 -2.69
N LEU A 73 2.45 -3.51 -3.75
CA LEU A 73 1.86 -4.85 -3.74
C LEU A 73 2.84 -5.91 -4.25
N SER A 74 2.59 -7.17 -3.88
CA SER A 74 3.41 -8.34 -4.23
C SER A 74 3.45 -8.65 -5.73
N ASN A 75 2.42 -8.25 -6.47
CA ASN A 75 2.38 -8.34 -7.93
C ASN A 75 3.22 -7.25 -8.63
N GLY A 76 3.94 -6.42 -7.87
CA GLY A 76 4.84 -5.40 -8.38
C GLY A 76 4.19 -4.03 -8.62
N ILE A 77 2.87 -3.88 -8.47
CA ILE A 77 2.20 -2.59 -8.69
C ILE A 77 2.33 -1.69 -7.45
N THR A 78 2.59 -0.40 -7.66
CA THR A 78 2.51 0.62 -6.60
C THR A 78 1.20 1.39 -6.71
N ILE A 79 0.44 1.53 -5.62
CA ILE A 79 -0.81 2.31 -5.60
C ILE A 79 -0.63 3.55 -4.74
N ASP A 80 -0.83 4.72 -5.34
CA ASP A 80 -1.02 5.98 -4.62
C ASP A 80 -2.49 6.10 -4.23
N LEU A 81 -2.84 5.74 -2.99
CA LEU A 81 -4.22 5.75 -2.50
C LEU A 81 -4.70 7.19 -2.25
N GLY A 82 -3.78 8.09 -1.87
CA GLY A 82 -4.10 9.48 -1.58
C GLY A 82 -4.23 9.79 -0.09
N ARG A 83 -4.72 11.00 0.20
CA ARG A 83 -4.80 11.53 1.56
C ARG A 83 -6.02 10.99 2.30
N GLU A 84 -5.83 10.66 3.58
CA GLU A 84 -6.89 10.23 4.49
C GLU A 84 -6.79 10.96 5.83
N LEU A 85 -7.62 11.99 6.04
CA LEU A 85 -7.69 12.72 7.31
C LEU A 85 -8.92 12.36 8.15
N ASP A 86 -9.98 11.88 7.50
CA ASP A 86 -11.26 11.60 8.12
C ASP A 86 -12.02 10.46 7.40
N GLU A 87 -13.21 10.12 7.91
CA GLU A 87 -14.04 9.06 7.33
C GLU A 87 -14.51 9.35 5.90
N ARG A 88 -14.64 10.63 5.53
CA ARG A 88 -15.04 11.01 4.17
C ARG A 88 -13.91 10.65 3.20
N ASP A 89 -12.67 10.99 3.55
CA ASP A 89 -11.51 10.60 2.77
C ASP A 89 -11.38 9.06 2.71
N SER A 90 -11.60 8.35 3.83
CA SER A 90 -11.61 6.88 3.87
C SER A 90 -12.61 6.28 2.88
N LYS A 91 -13.84 6.83 2.84
CA LYS A 91 -14.88 6.42 1.89
C LYS A 91 -14.46 6.72 0.45
N GLN A 92 -13.87 7.88 0.20
CA GLN A 92 -13.43 8.24 -1.14
C GLN A 92 -12.33 7.31 -1.66
N ILE A 93 -11.36 6.94 -0.82
CA ILE A 93 -10.34 5.96 -1.17
C ILE A 93 -10.99 4.61 -1.49
N GLN A 94 -11.91 4.14 -0.65
CA GLN A 94 -12.62 2.89 -0.88
C GLN A 94 -13.36 2.88 -2.23
N LEU A 95 -14.13 3.93 -2.54
CA LEU A 95 -14.82 4.06 -3.83
C LEU A 95 -13.85 4.07 -5.02
N SER A 96 -12.66 4.67 -4.84
CA SER A 96 -11.64 4.74 -5.89
C SER A 96 -11.00 3.37 -6.13
N VAL A 97 -10.77 2.58 -5.08
CA VAL A 97 -10.31 1.20 -5.16
C VAL A 97 -11.36 0.30 -5.79
N GLU A 98 -12.63 0.40 -5.39
CA GLU A 98 -13.74 -0.36 -5.99
C GLU A 98 -13.85 -0.09 -7.50
N ARG A 99 -13.76 1.18 -7.91
CA ARG A 99 -13.74 1.58 -9.32
C ARG A 99 -12.52 1.01 -10.07
N LEU A 100 -11.34 1.05 -9.46
CA LEU A 100 -10.13 0.45 -10.04
C LEU A 100 -10.38 -1.03 -10.32
N LEU A 101 -10.80 -1.79 -9.32
CA LEU A 101 -11.02 -3.24 -9.45
C LEU A 101 -12.09 -3.57 -10.50
N GLN A 102 -13.18 -2.79 -10.54
CA GLN A 102 -14.25 -2.96 -11.53
C GLN A 102 -13.75 -2.75 -12.97
N THR A 103 -12.84 -1.81 -13.18
CA THR A 103 -12.35 -1.43 -14.51
C THR A 103 -11.03 -2.12 -14.89
N TRP A 104 -10.37 -2.77 -13.93
CA TRP A 104 -9.06 -3.39 -14.10
C TRP A 104 -8.97 -4.40 -15.25
N PRO A 105 -9.95 -5.28 -15.52
CA PRO A 105 -9.84 -6.24 -16.63
C PRO A 105 -9.54 -5.59 -17.98
N GLN A 106 -10.05 -4.38 -18.22
CA GLN A 106 -9.79 -3.62 -19.46
C GLN A 106 -8.37 -3.04 -19.49
N VAL A 107 -7.88 -2.57 -18.35
CA VAL A 107 -6.50 -2.08 -18.19
C VAL A 107 -5.52 -3.22 -18.36
N GLU A 108 -5.78 -4.36 -17.73
CA GLU A 108 -4.96 -5.56 -17.82
C GLU A 108 -4.91 -6.12 -19.24
N GLN A 109 -6.04 -6.18 -19.95
CA GLN A 109 -6.06 -6.58 -21.35
C GLN A 109 -5.18 -5.68 -22.23
N LYS A 110 -5.17 -4.37 -21.98
CA LYS A 110 -4.43 -3.40 -22.79
C LYS A 110 -2.95 -3.31 -22.42
N TRP A 111 -2.64 -3.30 -21.13
CA TRP A 111 -1.31 -2.99 -20.60
C TRP A 111 -0.66 -4.16 -19.87
N GLY A 112 -1.45 -5.06 -19.27
CA GLY A 112 -1.00 -6.25 -18.56
C GLY A 112 0.06 -5.94 -17.51
N GLN A 113 1.08 -6.80 -17.45
CA GLN A 113 2.24 -6.66 -16.54
C GLN A 113 3.16 -5.47 -16.84
N ARG A 114 2.76 -4.51 -17.68
CA ARG A 114 3.53 -3.28 -17.93
C ARG A 114 3.11 -2.15 -17.00
N VAL A 115 2.03 -2.29 -16.24
CA VAL A 115 1.61 -1.27 -15.28
C VAL A 115 2.54 -1.30 -14.06
N ASP A 116 3.24 -0.21 -13.83
CA ASP A 116 4.16 -0.05 -12.69
C ASP A 116 3.46 0.59 -11.49
N SER A 117 2.55 1.53 -11.76
CA SER A 117 1.79 2.21 -10.70
C SER A 117 0.40 2.67 -11.14
N VAL A 118 -0.45 2.85 -10.13
CA VAL A 118 -1.81 3.40 -10.25
C VAL A 118 -1.95 4.55 -9.25
N ASP A 119 -2.48 5.69 -9.70
CA ASP A 119 -2.75 6.85 -8.85
C ASP A 119 -4.25 7.10 -8.71
N LEU A 120 -4.76 6.90 -7.49
CA LEU A 120 -6.18 7.01 -7.13
C LEU A 120 -6.57 8.39 -6.62
N ARG A 121 -5.67 9.38 -6.63
CA ARG A 121 -5.94 10.73 -6.08
C ARG A 121 -6.93 11.56 -6.90
N TYR A 122 -7.40 11.05 -8.04
CA TYR A 122 -8.32 11.72 -8.94
C TYR A 122 -9.78 11.35 -8.61
N ALA A 123 -10.62 12.35 -8.35
CA ALA A 123 -12.00 12.13 -7.89
C ALA A 123 -12.83 11.19 -8.79
N ASN A 124 -12.67 11.31 -10.11
CA ASN A 124 -13.51 10.65 -11.12
C ASN A 124 -12.77 9.56 -11.92
N GLY A 125 -11.59 9.12 -11.48
CA GLY A 125 -10.82 8.11 -12.22
C GLY A 125 -9.51 7.77 -11.53
N TYR A 126 -8.58 7.22 -12.29
CA TYR A 126 -7.21 6.99 -11.83
C TYR A 126 -6.26 7.13 -13.02
N ALA A 127 -5.02 7.47 -12.73
CA ALA A 127 -3.95 7.42 -13.71
C ALA A 127 -3.19 6.10 -13.58
N ILE A 128 -2.67 5.58 -14.68
CA ILE A 128 -1.73 4.46 -14.68
C ILE A 128 -0.40 4.95 -15.22
N GLN A 129 0.68 4.55 -14.58
CA GLN A 129 2.02 4.66 -15.14
C GLN A 129 2.41 3.30 -15.68
N VAL A 130 2.77 3.27 -16.96
CA VAL A 130 3.29 2.07 -17.62
C VAL A 130 4.80 2.19 -17.63
N GLY A 131 5.47 1.17 -17.10
CA GLY A 131 6.91 1.09 -17.15
C GLY A 131 7.40 0.99 -18.58
N LYS A 132 8.55 1.62 -18.86
CA LYS A 132 9.34 1.22 -20.02
C LYS A 132 9.91 -0.16 -19.70
N LYS A 133 9.19 -1.25 -20.01
CA LYS A 133 9.87 -2.54 -20.16
C LYS A 133 10.84 -2.37 -21.34
N LEU A 134 12.14 -2.44 -21.03
CA LEU A 134 13.19 -2.70 -22.02
C LEU A 134 12.91 -4.04 -22.70
#